data_AF-A0A9D5FZW2-F1
#
_entry.id   AF-A0A9D5FZW2-F1
#
_cell.length_a   1.000
_cell.length_b   1.000
_cell.length_c   1.000
_cell.angle_alpha   90.00
_cell.angle_beta   90.00
_cell.angle_gamma   90.00
#
_symmetry.space_group_name_H-M   'P 1'
#
loop_
_entity.id
_entity.type
_entity.pdbx_description
1 polymer ?
#
loop_
_entity_poly.entity_id
_entity_poly.type
_entity_poly.pdbx_seq_one_letter_code
_entity_poly.pdbx_strand_id
1 'polypeptide(L)'
;MSLQTAHLSKPRVAVHKFSSCDGCQLSFLNLGEALLTLAERIDLVHFAEAGPLDPDTGVDVAFVEGSVSTPEDLERIQRIRAHSGLLIAIGACATSGGIQGLRNQAKDAEWVAQIYSHPEAIASLERSTPISSHVKVDFELWGCPVSGPQMLAVINALLLGVTPRDNVDKVCTECKRQGYPCVMVTHGIACMGPVTRAGCGALCPSLGRDCYGCYGPAENANTDALAIQFSHLGLMPEAIVRRFQSINSQAPVFLAAADKLRMDAHD
;
A
#
# COMPACT_ATOMS: atom_id res chain seq x y z
N MET A 1 0.64 15.89 48.61
CA MET A 1 1.51 15.05 47.75
C MET A 1 1.19 15.40 46.31
N SER A 2 2.06 16.17 45.66
CA SER A 2 1.94 16.55 44.26
C SER A 2 2.18 15.31 43.41
N LEU A 3 1.14 14.79 42.75
CA LEU A 3 1.29 13.80 41.70
C LEU A 3 1.82 14.56 40.47
N GLN A 4 3.14 14.60 40.32
CA GLN A 4 3.77 14.92 39.05
C GLN A 4 3.33 13.85 38.05
N THR A 5 2.35 14.18 37.22
CA THR A 5 2.14 13.51 35.94
C THR A 5 3.43 13.68 35.15
N ALA A 6 4.19 12.59 35.00
CA ALA A 6 5.28 12.55 34.06
C ALA A 6 4.71 12.94 32.69
N HIS A 7 5.06 14.14 32.21
CA HIS A 7 4.85 14.49 30.81
C HIS A 7 5.76 13.57 30.01
N LEU A 8 5.23 12.41 29.60
CA LEU A 8 5.81 11.66 28.50
C LEU A 8 5.83 12.63 27.31
N SER A 9 7.02 12.95 26.81
CA SER A 9 7.19 13.73 25.59
C SER A 9 6.37 13.08 24.48
N LYS A 10 5.66 13.89 23.68
CA LYS A 10 4.88 13.39 22.55
C LYS A 10 5.79 12.55 21.63
N PRO A 11 5.33 11.40 21.11
CA PRO A 11 6.09 10.64 20.14
C PRO A 11 6.38 11.48 18.90
N ARG A 12 7.63 11.45 18.44
CA ARG A 12 8.09 12.12 17.23
C ARG A 12 7.73 11.28 16.01
N VAL A 13 7.04 11.90 15.06
CA VAL A 13 6.52 11.22 13.87
C VAL A 13 7.01 11.94 12.61
N ALA A 14 7.49 11.13 11.65
CA ALA A 14 7.78 11.58 10.30
C ALA A 14 6.90 10.86 9.27
N VAL A 15 6.56 11.56 8.19
CA VAL A 15 5.88 11.03 7.01
C VAL A 15 6.74 11.34 5.79
N HIS A 16 7.27 10.30 5.15
CA HIS A 16 8.18 10.43 4.02
C HIS A 16 7.53 9.97 2.73
N LYS A 17 7.63 10.83 1.72
CA LYS A 17 7.25 10.54 0.33
C LYS A 17 8.41 9.94 -0.46
N PHE A 18 8.14 8.88 -1.21
CA PHE A 18 8.94 8.30 -2.29
C PHE A 18 8.15 8.33 -3.61
N SER A 19 8.51 7.50 -4.59
CA SER A 19 7.78 7.39 -5.85
C SER A 19 6.33 6.94 -5.62
N SER A 20 5.39 7.91 -5.67
CA SER A 20 4.00 7.76 -5.27
C SER A 20 3.11 8.86 -5.89
N CYS A 21 1.82 8.85 -5.57
CA CYS A 21 0.84 9.85 -6.02
C CYS A 21 0.29 10.73 -4.89
N ASP A 22 0.89 10.69 -3.70
CA ASP A 22 0.45 11.40 -2.48
C ASP A 22 -0.91 10.97 -1.91
N GLY A 23 -1.51 9.91 -2.45
CA GLY A 23 -2.83 9.47 -2.03
C GLY A 23 -2.88 9.02 -0.56
N CYS A 24 -1.80 8.43 -0.04
CA CYS A 24 -1.79 7.96 1.36
C CYS A 24 -1.57 9.12 2.33
N GLN A 25 -0.66 10.04 2.02
CA GLN A 25 -0.48 11.31 2.74
C GLN A 25 -1.76 12.15 2.74
N LEU A 26 -2.43 12.29 1.60
CA LEU A 26 -3.71 13.00 1.53
C LEU A 26 -4.78 12.32 2.39
N SER A 27 -4.78 10.99 2.47
CA SER A 27 -5.68 10.25 3.37
C SER A 27 -5.38 10.50 4.85
N PHE A 28 -4.12 10.78 5.20
CA PHE A 28 -3.73 11.27 6.53
C PHE A 28 -4.24 12.70 6.78
N LEU A 29 -4.07 13.61 5.82
CA LEU A 29 -4.51 15.00 5.96
C LEU A 29 -6.03 15.14 5.99
N ASN A 30 -6.75 14.26 5.30
CA ASN A 30 -8.21 14.24 5.25
C ASN A 30 -8.88 13.60 6.48
N LEU A 31 -8.15 13.43 7.59
CA LEU A 31 -8.70 12.95 8.86
C LEU A 31 -9.65 13.96 9.55
N GLY A 32 -9.73 15.19 9.06
CA GLY A 32 -10.65 16.21 9.60
C GLY A 32 -10.34 16.55 11.05
N GLU A 33 -11.37 16.59 11.91
CA GLU A 33 -11.20 16.90 13.35
C GLU A 33 -10.23 15.95 14.06
N ALA A 34 -10.16 14.69 13.63
CA ALA A 34 -9.26 13.71 14.23
C ALA A 34 -7.78 14.07 14.00
N LEU A 35 -7.45 14.83 12.94
CA LEU A 35 -6.10 15.34 12.71
C LEU A 35 -5.69 16.36 13.78
N LEU A 36 -6.62 17.22 14.20
CA LEU A 36 -6.37 18.23 15.24
C LEU A 36 -6.10 17.55 16.59
N THR A 37 -6.94 16.58 16.95
CA THR A 37 -6.72 15.76 18.16
C THR A 37 -5.40 14.99 18.09
N LEU A 38 -5.00 14.55 16.89
CA LEU A 38 -3.73 13.86 16.71
C LEU A 38 -2.53 14.80 16.92
N ALA A 39 -2.58 16.04 16.40
CA ALA A 39 -1.53 17.04 16.60
C ALA A 39 -1.31 17.39 18.09
N GLU A 40 -2.32 17.20 18.93
CA GLU A 40 -2.19 17.33 20.39
C GLU A 40 -1.41 16.17 21.04
N ARG A 41 -1.28 15.03 20.36
CA ARG A 41 -0.74 13.77 20.90
C ARG A 41 0.61 13.35 20.31
N ILE A 42 0.92 13.77 19.09
CA ILE A 42 2.21 13.50 18.43
C ILE A 42 2.96 14.79 18.11
N ASP A 43 4.27 14.67 17.94
CA ASP A 43 5.12 15.73 17.40
C ASP A 43 5.47 15.40 15.94
N LEU A 44 4.80 16.07 14.98
CA LEU A 44 5.07 15.90 13.55
C LEU A 44 6.29 16.71 13.16
N VAL A 45 7.44 16.06 13.09
CA VAL A 45 8.74 16.72 12.82
C VAL A 45 9.04 16.82 11.31
N HIS A 46 8.54 15.88 10.52
CA HIS A 46 8.66 15.89 9.08
C HIS A 46 7.38 15.40 8.43
N PHE A 47 6.74 16.28 7.68
CA PHE A 47 5.64 15.96 6.80
C PHE A 47 5.51 17.11 5.80
N ALA A 48 6.20 16.99 4.66
CA ALA A 48 6.35 18.08 3.70
C ALA A 48 5.00 18.67 3.23
N GLU A 49 3.96 17.85 3.07
CA GLU A 49 2.62 18.31 2.70
C GLU A 49 1.87 19.03 3.82
N ALA A 50 2.20 18.76 5.09
CA ALA A 50 1.60 19.43 6.25
C ALA A 50 2.39 20.66 6.70
N GLY A 51 3.61 20.87 6.20
CA GLY A 51 4.47 22.00 6.52
C GLY A 51 5.80 21.65 7.22
N PRO A 52 5.83 20.80 8.26
CA PRO A 52 7.08 20.43 8.94
C PRO A 52 8.11 19.81 7.99
N LEU A 53 9.35 20.26 8.03
CA LEU A 53 10.38 19.86 7.08
C LEU A 53 11.72 19.60 7.76
N ASP A 54 11.85 18.42 8.36
CA ASP A 54 13.13 17.95 8.91
C ASP A 54 13.36 16.45 8.60
N PRO A 55 13.70 16.12 7.34
CA PRO A 55 13.71 14.74 6.84
C PRO A 55 14.77 13.83 7.50
N ASP A 56 15.80 14.40 8.12
CA ASP A 56 16.93 13.64 8.68
C ASP A 56 16.84 13.51 10.21
N THR A 57 15.84 14.12 10.84
CA THR A 57 15.64 14.03 12.28
C THR A 57 15.23 12.62 12.70
N GLY A 58 15.82 12.14 13.80
CA GLY A 58 15.43 10.87 14.43
C GLY A 58 14.01 10.89 15.01
N VAL A 59 13.24 9.84 14.74
CA VAL A 59 11.82 9.72 15.10
C VAL A 59 11.48 8.39 15.76
N ASP A 60 10.41 8.42 16.56
CA ASP A 60 9.84 7.21 17.15
C ASP A 60 9.09 6.39 16.09
N VAL A 61 8.40 7.05 15.17
CA VAL A 61 7.65 6.43 14.07
C VAL A 61 7.89 7.17 12.76
N ALA A 62 8.33 6.46 11.73
CA ALA A 62 8.39 6.93 10.36
C ALA A 62 7.35 6.20 9.50
N PHE A 63 6.40 6.94 8.95
CA PHE A 63 5.53 6.46 7.88
C PHE A 63 6.20 6.70 6.54
N VAL A 64 6.21 5.69 5.66
CA VAL A 64 6.84 5.76 4.35
C VAL A 64 5.82 5.40 3.27
N GLU A 65 5.48 6.37 2.43
CA GLU A 65 4.67 6.17 1.22
C GLU A 65 5.58 6.09 -0.01
N GLY A 66 5.24 5.21 -0.94
CA GLY A 66 5.88 5.13 -2.26
C GLY A 66 6.92 4.03 -2.39
N SER A 67 7.21 3.66 -3.63
CA SER A 67 8.20 2.64 -3.98
C SER A 67 9.60 3.24 -4.08
N VAL A 68 10.64 2.43 -3.93
CA VAL A 68 12.01 2.81 -4.26
C VAL A 68 12.21 2.67 -5.77
N SER A 69 12.53 3.77 -6.45
CA SER A 69 12.68 3.79 -7.92
C SER A 69 13.97 4.43 -8.42
N THR A 70 14.71 5.15 -7.58
CA THR A 70 15.97 5.82 -7.93
C THR A 70 17.11 5.45 -6.97
N PRO A 71 18.38 5.66 -7.35
CA PRO A 71 19.51 5.47 -6.43
C PRO A 71 19.39 6.35 -5.16
N GLU A 72 18.90 7.57 -5.29
CA GLU A 72 18.70 8.49 -4.16
C GLU A 72 17.61 7.98 -3.20
N ASP A 73 16.53 7.40 -3.74
CA ASP A 73 15.52 6.71 -2.93
C ASP A 73 16.17 5.59 -2.10
N LEU A 74 17.03 4.79 -2.71
CA LEU A 74 17.71 3.67 -2.04
C LEU A 74 18.57 4.14 -0.86
N GLU A 75 19.38 5.17 -1.06
CA GLU A 75 20.19 5.74 0.02
C GLU A 75 19.31 6.36 1.12
N ARG A 76 18.27 7.08 0.71
CA ARG A 76 17.37 7.79 1.63
C ARG A 76 16.59 6.84 2.52
N ILE A 77 16.08 5.72 1.99
CA ILE A 77 15.33 4.76 2.82
C ILE A 77 16.22 4.08 3.87
N GLN A 78 17.49 3.82 3.54
CA GLN A 78 18.47 3.29 4.50
C GLN A 78 18.75 4.30 5.62
N ARG A 79 18.91 5.59 5.28
CA ARG A 79 19.04 6.66 6.28
C ARG A 79 17.80 6.78 7.17
N ILE A 80 16.60 6.81 6.59
CA ILE A 80 15.35 6.88 7.35
C ILE A 80 15.24 5.71 8.32
N ARG A 81 15.48 4.47 7.86
CA ARG A 81 15.46 3.28 8.74
C ARG A 81 16.44 3.39 9.91
N ALA A 82 17.65 3.89 9.67
CA ALA A 82 18.68 4.05 10.71
C ALA A 82 18.28 5.05 11.80
N HIS A 83 17.41 6.01 11.47
CA HIS A 83 16.94 7.07 12.37
C HIS A 83 15.48 6.88 12.84
N SER A 84 14.90 5.70 12.60
CA SER A 84 13.51 5.40 12.98
C SER A 84 13.43 4.27 14.01
N GLY A 85 12.70 4.51 15.10
CA GLY A 85 12.30 3.46 16.05
C GLY A 85 11.43 2.41 15.35
N LEU A 86 10.29 2.86 14.83
CA LEU A 86 9.40 2.07 13.97
C LEU A 86 9.38 2.65 12.55
N LEU A 87 9.49 1.78 11.55
CA LEU A 87 9.27 2.14 10.15
C LEU A 87 8.02 1.41 9.63
N ILE A 88 7.03 2.19 9.22
CA ILE A 88 5.74 1.70 8.74
C ILE A 88 5.59 2.05 7.26
N ALA A 89 5.52 1.04 6.41
CA ALA A 89 5.21 1.24 5.00
C ALA A 89 3.70 1.45 4.83
N ILE A 90 3.30 2.52 4.15
CA ILE A 90 1.89 2.83 3.90
C ILE A 90 1.59 2.85 2.40
N GLY A 91 0.54 2.13 2.03
CA GLY A 91 0.01 2.08 0.69
C GLY A 91 0.68 1.07 -0.25
N ALA A 92 -0.04 0.70 -1.31
CA ALA A 92 0.34 -0.34 -2.27
C ALA A 92 1.71 -0.09 -2.92
N CYS A 93 2.07 1.18 -3.12
CA CYS A 93 3.39 1.58 -3.64
C CYS A 93 4.52 1.15 -2.71
N ALA A 94 4.39 1.44 -1.41
CA ALA A 94 5.41 1.12 -0.42
C ALA A 94 5.45 -0.39 -0.11
N THR A 95 4.29 -1.05 -0.10
CA THR A 95 4.19 -2.48 0.27
C THR A 95 4.44 -3.44 -0.88
N SER A 96 4.21 -3.04 -2.13
CA SER A 96 4.31 -3.94 -3.29
C SER A 96 4.75 -3.29 -4.60
N GLY A 97 5.36 -2.10 -4.55
CA GLY A 97 5.78 -1.34 -5.74
C GLY A 97 4.64 -0.58 -6.42
N GLY A 98 3.38 -0.90 -6.14
CA GLY A 98 2.22 -0.14 -6.62
C GLY A 98 2.10 -0.09 -8.15
N ILE A 99 1.48 0.97 -8.64
CA ILE A 99 1.36 1.25 -10.09
C ILE A 99 2.74 1.40 -10.73
N GLN A 100 3.72 1.95 -10.01
CA GLN A 100 5.09 2.13 -10.48
C GLN A 100 5.76 0.79 -10.80
N GLY A 101 5.44 -0.26 -10.01
CA GLY A 101 5.93 -1.62 -10.20
C GLY A 101 5.50 -2.28 -11.51
N LEU A 102 4.49 -1.76 -12.22
CA LEU A 102 4.10 -2.25 -13.55
C LEU A 102 5.25 -2.13 -14.56
N ARG A 103 6.11 -1.11 -14.43
CA ARG A 103 7.25 -0.90 -15.32
C ARG A 103 8.26 -2.05 -15.29
N ASN A 104 8.31 -2.82 -14.19
CA ASN A 104 9.26 -3.92 -14.02
C ASN A 104 9.03 -5.09 -14.99
N GLN A 105 7.92 -5.07 -15.71
CA GLN A 105 7.55 -6.07 -16.70
C GLN A 105 7.66 -5.52 -18.14
N ALA A 106 7.95 -4.23 -18.28
CA ALA A 106 8.31 -3.65 -19.57
C ALA A 106 9.69 -4.20 -19.96
N LYS A 107 9.77 -4.82 -21.14
CA LYS A 107 11.00 -5.43 -21.65
C LYS A 107 11.99 -4.39 -22.19
N ASP A 108 11.50 -3.19 -22.52
CA ASP A 108 12.29 -2.15 -23.15
C ASP A 108 12.44 -0.96 -22.20
N ALA A 109 13.66 -0.74 -21.71
CA ALA A 109 14.03 0.44 -20.91
C ALA A 109 13.89 1.77 -21.70
N GLU A 110 13.46 1.72 -22.96
CA GLU A 110 13.23 2.87 -23.83
C GLU A 110 12.02 3.72 -23.44
N TRP A 111 11.17 3.27 -22.50
CA TRP A 111 10.01 4.06 -22.07
C TRP A 111 10.40 5.46 -21.56
N VAL A 112 11.60 5.60 -20.97
CA VAL A 112 12.12 6.91 -20.55
C VAL A 112 12.36 7.82 -21.75
N ALA A 113 12.93 7.28 -22.84
CA ALA A 113 13.19 7.99 -24.08
C ALA A 113 11.90 8.37 -24.84
N GLN A 114 10.79 7.68 -24.58
CA GLN A 114 9.48 8.05 -25.13
C GLN A 114 8.86 9.27 -24.43
N ILE A 115 9.28 9.59 -23.20
CA ILE A 115 8.74 10.68 -22.38
C ILE A 115 9.69 11.88 -22.38
N TYR A 116 11.00 11.64 -22.27
CA TYR A 116 12.01 12.67 -22.09
C TYR A 116 12.93 12.77 -23.32
N SER A 117 13.23 14.00 -23.72
CA SER A 117 14.16 14.28 -24.82
C SER A 117 15.62 13.95 -24.50
N HIS A 118 15.98 13.91 -23.21
CA HIS A 118 17.32 13.61 -22.69
C HIS A 118 17.20 12.50 -21.62
N PRO A 119 16.92 11.25 -22.02
CA PRO A 119 16.66 10.14 -21.08
C PRO A 119 17.84 9.83 -20.16
N GLU A 120 19.06 10.12 -20.59
CA GLU A 120 20.29 9.94 -19.81
C GLU A 120 20.37 10.84 -18.57
N ALA A 121 19.60 11.93 -18.53
CA ALA A 121 19.50 12.80 -17.36
C ALA A 121 18.61 12.21 -16.25
N ILE A 122 17.85 11.15 -16.54
CA ILE A 122 16.92 10.53 -15.59
C ILE A 122 17.60 9.36 -14.91
N ALA A 123 18.05 9.57 -13.67
CA ALA A 123 18.52 8.50 -12.82
C ALA A 123 17.34 7.64 -12.35
N SER A 124 17.25 6.40 -12.83
CA SER A 124 16.26 5.42 -12.38
C SER A 124 16.93 4.08 -12.17
N LEU A 125 16.51 3.38 -11.12
CA LEU A 125 16.80 1.96 -10.98
C LEU A 125 16.05 1.17 -12.07
N GLU A 126 16.56 -0.01 -12.37
CA GLU A 126 15.94 -0.95 -13.31
C GLU A 126 14.51 -1.32 -12.89
N ARG A 127 14.28 -1.45 -11.58
CA ARG A 127 13.00 -1.87 -11.00
C ARG A 127 12.49 -0.83 -10.00
N SER A 128 11.18 -0.70 -9.92
CA SER A 128 10.47 -0.06 -8.80
C SER A 128 10.05 -1.16 -7.82
N THR A 129 10.53 -1.08 -6.58
CA THR A 129 10.40 -2.17 -5.58
C THR A 129 9.83 -1.67 -4.26
N PRO A 130 9.19 -2.56 -3.47
CA PRO A 130 8.65 -2.20 -2.17
C PRO A 130 9.76 -1.86 -1.17
N ILE A 131 9.41 -1.09 -0.14
CA ILE A 131 10.33 -0.65 0.92
C ILE A 131 11.00 -1.85 1.61
N SER A 132 10.24 -2.92 1.83
CA SER A 132 10.69 -4.15 2.50
C SER A 132 11.78 -4.91 1.74
N SER A 133 12.03 -4.60 0.45
CA SER A 133 13.17 -5.15 -0.29
C SER A 133 14.51 -4.51 0.09
N HIS A 134 14.51 -3.35 0.76
CA HIS A 134 15.71 -2.55 1.01
C HIS A 134 16.04 -2.40 2.48
N VAL A 135 15.02 -2.38 3.34
CA VAL A 135 15.16 -2.18 4.79
C VAL A 135 14.12 -3.00 5.55
N LYS A 136 14.37 -3.26 6.84
CA LYS A 136 13.37 -3.84 7.72
C LYS A 136 12.19 -2.87 7.90
N VAL A 137 11.00 -3.31 7.51
CA VAL A 137 9.71 -2.67 7.80
C VAL A 137 9.10 -3.33 9.03
N ASP A 138 8.66 -2.55 10.01
CA ASP A 138 8.08 -3.08 11.26
C ASP A 138 6.57 -3.35 11.14
N PHE A 139 5.87 -2.62 10.27
CA PHE A 139 4.46 -2.82 9.97
C PHE A 139 4.11 -2.32 8.56
N GLU A 140 3.14 -2.96 7.92
CA GLU A 140 2.67 -2.57 6.59
C GLU A 140 1.18 -2.25 6.63
N LEU A 141 0.80 -1.05 6.23
CA LEU A 141 -0.59 -0.66 6.08
C LEU A 141 -0.97 -0.64 4.61
N TRP A 142 -1.77 -1.62 4.20
CA TRP A 142 -2.11 -1.85 2.81
C TRP A 142 -3.33 -1.01 2.37
N GLY A 143 -3.28 -0.53 1.11
CA GLY A 143 -4.34 0.24 0.46
C GLY A 143 -3.84 1.09 -0.71
N CYS A 144 -4.71 1.48 -1.65
CA CYS A 144 -4.34 2.42 -2.72
C CYS A 144 -5.46 3.46 -2.91
N PRO A 145 -5.55 4.48 -2.03
CA PRO A 145 -4.70 4.68 -0.84
C PRO A 145 -5.19 3.88 0.39
N VAL A 146 -4.40 3.94 1.47
CA VAL A 146 -4.88 3.57 2.82
C VAL A 146 -6.04 4.48 3.23
N SER A 147 -6.93 4.01 4.09
CA SER A 147 -8.07 4.81 4.56
C SER A 147 -7.76 5.59 5.84
N GLY A 148 -8.47 6.70 6.06
CA GLY A 148 -8.40 7.47 7.31
C GLY A 148 -8.68 6.64 8.56
N PRO A 149 -9.75 5.81 8.60
CA PRO A 149 -9.99 4.90 9.71
C PRO A 149 -8.84 3.91 9.99
N GLN A 150 -8.21 3.37 8.95
CA GLN A 150 -7.02 2.52 9.09
C GLN A 150 -5.85 3.29 9.73
N MET A 151 -5.58 4.51 9.24
CA MET A 151 -4.52 5.37 9.79
C MET A 151 -4.77 5.68 11.28
N LEU A 152 -5.98 6.09 11.63
CA LEU A 152 -6.35 6.36 13.03
C LEU A 152 -6.21 5.13 13.91
N ALA A 153 -6.63 3.95 13.43
CA ALA A 153 -6.50 2.71 14.18
C ALA A 153 -5.03 2.36 14.48
N VAL A 154 -4.15 2.49 13.48
CA VAL A 154 -2.71 2.27 13.64
C VAL A 154 -2.13 3.27 14.63
N ILE A 155 -2.38 4.56 14.44
CA ILE A 155 -1.82 5.62 15.28
C ILE A 155 -2.30 5.48 16.73
N ASN A 156 -3.59 5.21 16.96
CA ASN A 156 -4.12 4.98 18.30
C ASN A 156 -3.51 3.74 18.96
N ALA A 157 -3.31 2.65 18.22
CA ALA A 157 -2.64 1.47 18.73
C ALA A 157 -1.20 1.79 19.18
N LEU A 158 -0.44 2.51 18.34
CA LEU A 158 0.93 2.93 18.66
C LEU A 158 0.98 3.84 19.89
N LEU A 159 0.07 4.83 19.99
CA LEU A 159 -0.03 5.73 21.14
C LEU A 159 -0.37 4.99 22.45
N LEU A 160 -1.09 3.87 22.36
CA LEU A 160 -1.40 3.00 23.50
C LEU A 160 -0.30 1.97 23.80
N GLY A 161 0.80 1.97 23.02
CA GLY A 161 1.89 1.01 23.18
C GLY A 161 1.53 -0.41 22.78
N VAL A 162 0.50 -0.60 21.94
CA VAL A 162 0.06 -1.91 21.45
C VAL A 162 0.36 -2.06 19.96
N THR A 163 0.70 -3.28 19.54
CA THR A 163 0.92 -3.57 18.12
C THR A 163 -0.37 -3.35 17.33
N PRO A 164 -0.34 -2.56 16.23
CA PRO A 164 -1.49 -2.41 15.36
C PRO A 164 -1.98 -3.75 14.84
N ARG A 165 -3.30 -3.92 14.77
CA ARG A 165 -3.90 -5.12 14.21
C ARG A 165 -3.70 -5.13 12.70
N ASP A 166 -3.10 -6.20 12.20
CA ASP A 166 -3.07 -6.47 10.79
C ASP A 166 -4.42 -7.06 10.33
N ASN A 167 -5.07 -6.42 9.36
CA ASN A 167 -6.30 -6.93 8.75
C ASN A 167 -5.96 -7.74 7.49
N VAL A 168 -5.90 -9.06 7.67
CA VAL A 168 -5.59 -10.02 6.60
C VAL A 168 -6.82 -10.77 6.08
N ASP A 169 -8.00 -10.46 6.63
CA ASP A 169 -9.27 -11.02 6.15
C ASP A 169 -9.52 -10.64 4.69
N LYS A 170 -10.37 -11.41 4.00
CA LYS A 170 -10.76 -11.13 2.61
C LYS A 170 -11.86 -10.07 2.55
N VAL A 171 -11.90 -9.20 1.54
CA VAL A 171 -12.98 -8.22 1.32
C VAL A 171 -14.37 -8.86 1.36
N CYS A 172 -14.48 -10.14 0.95
CA CYS A 172 -15.73 -10.90 1.05
C CYS A 172 -16.34 -10.91 2.46
N THR A 173 -15.55 -10.89 3.53
CA THR A 173 -16.06 -10.84 4.90
C THR A 173 -16.78 -9.53 5.18
N GLU A 174 -16.24 -8.40 4.70
CA GLU A 174 -16.88 -7.08 4.78
C GLU A 174 -18.15 -7.02 3.94
N CYS A 175 -18.13 -7.51 2.69
CA CYS A 175 -19.33 -7.57 1.86
C CYS A 175 -20.47 -8.30 2.56
N LYS A 176 -20.17 -9.45 3.18
CA LYS A 176 -21.17 -10.26 3.89
C LYS A 176 -21.68 -9.58 5.16
N ARG A 177 -20.78 -8.96 5.95
CA ARG A 177 -21.15 -8.20 7.15
C ARG A 177 -22.06 -7.01 6.83
N GLN A 178 -21.85 -6.36 5.69
CA GLN A 178 -22.64 -5.21 5.24
C GLN A 178 -23.90 -5.61 4.44
N GLY A 179 -24.11 -6.90 4.18
CA GLY A 179 -25.26 -7.39 3.42
C GLY A 179 -25.20 -7.09 1.91
N TYR A 180 -24.02 -6.80 1.37
CA TYR A 180 -23.88 -6.53 -0.07
C TYR A 180 -24.00 -7.82 -0.90
N PRO A 181 -24.87 -7.83 -1.94
CA PRO A 181 -24.94 -8.93 -2.89
C PRO A 181 -23.59 -9.20 -3.56
N CYS A 182 -23.26 -10.47 -3.79
CA CYS A 182 -22.00 -10.83 -4.44
C CYS A 182 -22.07 -10.51 -5.93
N VAL A 183 -21.39 -9.45 -6.37
CA VAL A 183 -21.36 -8.99 -7.77
C VAL A 183 -20.88 -10.07 -8.75
N MET A 184 -20.01 -10.98 -8.31
CA MET A 184 -19.53 -12.10 -9.12
C MET A 184 -20.62 -13.13 -9.40
N VAL A 185 -21.49 -13.38 -8.41
CA VAL A 185 -22.58 -14.38 -8.53
C VAL A 185 -23.82 -13.76 -9.16
N THR A 186 -24.19 -12.55 -8.74
CA THR A 186 -25.46 -11.93 -9.18
C THR A 186 -25.35 -11.26 -10.54
N HIS A 187 -24.16 -10.79 -10.92
CA HIS A 187 -23.95 -10.02 -12.16
C HIS A 187 -22.85 -10.62 -13.06
N GLY A 188 -22.21 -11.73 -12.68
CA GLY A 188 -21.14 -12.34 -13.46
C GLY A 188 -19.86 -11.49 -13.54
N ILE A 189 -19.64 -10.55 -12.62
CA ILE A 189 -18.49 -9.63 -12.69
C ILE A 189 -17.26 -10.24 -12.01
N ALA A 190 -16.14 -10.35 -12.74
CA ALA A 190 -14.86 -10.82 -12.21
C ALA A 190 -14.31 -9.90 -11.12
N CYS A 191 -14.39 -10.35 -9.86
CA CYS A 191 -14.08 -9.58 -8.66
C CYS A 191 -12.90 -10.15 -7.88
N MET A 192 -11.91 -9.30 -7.55
CA MET A 192 -10.71 -9.67 -6.78
C MET A 192 -10.95 -9.82 -5.28
N GLY A 193 -12.17 -9.54 -4.79
CA GLY A 193 -12.51 -9.54 -3.36
C GLY A 193 -12.12 -10.83 -2.60
N PRO A 194 -12.23 -12.04 -3.19
CA PRO A 194 -11.83 -13.29 -2.52
C PRO A 194 -10.34 -13.42 -2.20
N VAL A 195 -9.47 -12.65 -2.85
CA VAL A 195 -8.02 -12.68 -2.65
C VAL A 195 -7.45 -11.37 -2.15
N THR A 196 -8.29 -10.38 -1.86
CA THR A 196 -7.87 -9.03 -1.48
C THR A 196 -8.14 -8.77 0.00
N ARG A 197 -7.23 -8.08 0.70
CA ARG A 197 -7.40 -7.70 2.10
C ARG A 197 -8.62 -6.81 2.31
N ALA A 198 -9.34 -7.05 3.39
CA ALA A 198 -10.38 -6.20 3.95
C ALA A 198 -9.78 -4.91 4.54
N GLY A 199 -10.65 -3.97 4.93
CA GLY A 199 -10.29 -2.68 5.53
C GLY A 199 -10.72 -1.48 4.69
N CYS A 200 -11.12 -1.70 3.44
CA CYS A 200 -11.65 -0.66 2.55
C CYS A 200 -13.16 -0.46 2.71
N GLY A 201 -13.81 -1.23 3.60
CA GLY A 201 -15.26 -1.19 3.80
C GLY A 201 -16.07 -1.77 2.64
N ALA A 202 -15.44 -2.60 1.81
CA ALA A 202 -16.02 -3.10 0.56
C ALA A 202 -16.64 -2.01 -0.33
N LEU A 203 -15.94 -0.88 -0.48
CA LEU A 203 -16.42 0.31 -1.20
C LEU A 203 -16.84 0.01 -2.66
N CYS A 204 -16.04 -0.72 -3.43
CA CYS A 204 -16.39 -0.97 -4.83
C CYS A 204 -17.62 -1.89 -4.95
N PRO A 205 -17.70 -3.03 -4.21
CA PRO A 205 -18.90 -3.87 -4.17
C PRO A 205 -20.17 -3.16 -3.69
N SER A 206 -20.09 -2.20 -2.75
CA SER A 206 -21.26 -1.45 -2.28
C SER A 206 -21.90 -0.61 -3.39
N LEU A 207 -21.11 -0.25 -4.40
CA LEU A 207 -21.53 0.48 -5.60
C LEU A 207 -21.80 -0.44 -6.80
N GLY A 208 -21.92 -1.75 -6.57
CA GLY A 208 -22.19 -2.74 -7.62
C GLY A 208 -21.00 -3.01 -8.56
N ARG A 209 -19.79 -2.62 -8.17
CA ARG A 209 -18.55 -2.87 -8.93
C ARG A 209 -17.73 -4.01 -8.33
N ASP A 210 -16.87 -4.59 -9.13
CA ASP A 210 -15.84 -5.51 -8.65
C ASP A 210 -14.81 -4.82 -7.76
N CYS A 211 -14.21 -5.60 -6.86
CA CYS A 211 -13.00 -5.20 -6.17
C CYS A 211 -11.80 -5.28 -7.13
N TYR A 212 -10.97 -4.23 -7.12
CA TYR A 212 -9.78 -4.11 -7.97
C TYR A 212 -8.50 -4.73 -7.39
N GLY A 213 -8.54 -5.22 -6.15
CA GLY A 213 -7.34 -5.76 -5.50
C GLY A 213 -6.37 -4.71 -4.98
N CYS A 214 -6.81 -3.47 -4.80
CA CYS A 214 -5.96 -2.35 -4.39
C CYS A 214 -5.34 -2.49 -2.99
N TYR A 215 -5.99 -3.23 -2.08
CA TYR A 215 -5.51 -3.47 -0.71
C TYR A 215 -4.53 -4.66 -0.62
N GLY A 216 -4.13 -5.24 -1.76
CA GLY A 216 -3.15 -6.33 -1.80
C GLY A 216 -3.70 -7.68 -1.35
N PRO A 217 -2.84 -8.72 -1.37
CA PRO A 217 -3.27 -10.10 -1.12
C PRO A 217 -3.70 -10.31 0.33
N ALA A 218 -4.87 -10.93 0.52
CA ALA A 218 -5.32 -11.43 1.81
C ALA A 218 -4.55 -12.69 2.23
N GLU A 219 -4.66 -13.06 3.51
CA GLU A 219 -4.14 -14.34 3.99
C GLU A 219 -4.84 -15.51 3.29
N ASN A 220 -4.06 -16.54 2.96
CA ASN A 220 -4.56 -17.75 2.29
C ASN A 220 -5.39 -17.40 1.04
N ALA A 221 -4.86 -16.50 0.21
CA ALA A 221 -5.46 -16.11 -1.07
C ALA A 221 -5.34 -17.27 -2.07
N ASN A 222 -6.47 -17.91 -2.38
CA ASN A 222 -6.54 -18.97 -3.38
C ASN A 222 -6.66 -18.38 -4.79
N THR A 223 -5.54 -17.92 -5.32
CA THR A 223 -5.44 -17.27 -6.64
C THR A 223 -5.75 -18.24 -7.78
N ASP A 224 -5.39 -19.52 -7.64
CA ASP A 224 -5.66 -20.58 -8.63
C ASP A 224 -7.17 -20.77 -8.84
N ALA A 225 -7.93 -20.98 -7.75
CA ALA A 225 -9.38 -21.15 -7.84
C ALA A 225 -10.06 -19.88 -8.38
N LEU A 226 -9.56 -18.69 -8.01
CA LEU A 226 -10.10 -17.43 -8.53
C LEU A 226 -9.83 -17.27 -10.03
N ALA A 227 -8.63 -17.66 -10.50
CA ALA A 227 -8.29 -17.62 -11.92
C ALA A 227 -9.19 -18.55 -12.74
N ILE A 228 -9.40 -19.79 -12.29
CA ILE A 228 -10.35 -20.73 -12.92
C ILE A 228 -11.75 -20.11 -12.98
N GLN A 229 -12.20 -19.50 -11.89
CA GLN A 229 -13.51 -18.85 -11.86
C GLN A 229 -13.60 -17.67 -12.84
N PHE A 230 -12.53 -16.89 -13.01
CA PHE A 230 -12.50 -15.83 -14.03
C PHE A 230 -12.57 -16.39 -15.45
N SER A 231 -11.91 -17.53 -15.72
CA SER A 231 -12.05 -18.23 -17.00
C SER A 231 -13.49 -18.71 -17.26
N HIS A 232 -14.18 -19.24 -16.24
CA HIS A 232 -15.61 -19.60 -16.35
C HIS A 232 -16.53 -18.39 -16.59
N LEU A 233 -16.13 -17.20 -16.13
CA LEU A 233 -16.80 -15.93 -16.44
C LEU A 233 -16.44 -15.38 -17.83
N GLY A 234 -15.62 -16.09 -18.60
CA GLY A 234 -15.27 -15.74 -19.98
C GLY A 234 -14.08 -14.79 -20.13
N LEU A 235 -13.25 -14.62 -19.10
CA LEU A 235 -12.04 -13.81 -19.22
C LEU A 235 -10.94 -14.60 -19.95
N MET A 236 -10.28 -13.94 -20.90
CA MET A 236 -9.06 -14.47 -21.54
C MET A 236 -7.88 -14.49 -20.54
N PRO A 237 -6.92 -15.41 -20.69
CA PRO A 237 -5.77 -15.51 -19.79
C PRO A 237 -5.04 -14.18 -19.55
N GLU A 238 -4.82 -13.36 -20.58
CA GLU A 238 -4.14 -12.06 -20.42
C GLU A 238 -4.96 -11.08 -19.58
N ALA A 239 -6.30 -11.14 -19.66
CA ALA A 239 -7.16 -10.31 -18.83
C ALA A 239 -7.11 -10.74 -17.36
N ILE A 240 -6.97 -12.05 -17.09
CA ILE A 240 -6.78 -12.59 -15.73
C ILE A 240 -5.41 -12.16 -15.17
N VAL A 241 -4.35 -12.26 -15.97
CA VAL A 241 -3.00 -11.77 -15.60
C VAL A 241 -3.05 -10.29 -15.21
N ARG A 242 -3.69 -9.45 -16.03
CA ARG A 242 -3.84 -8.01 -15.76
C ARG A 242 -4.58 -7.73 -14.45
N ARG A 243 -5.54 -8.58 -14.06
CA ARG A 243 -6.26 -8.44 -12.78
C ARG A 243 -5.34 -8.61 -11.58
N PHE A 244 -4.49 -9.64 -11.58
CA PHE A 244 -3.50 -9.85 -10.52
C PHE A 244 -2.40 -8.78 -10.51
N GLN A 245 -2.05 -8.24 -11.68
CA GLN A 245 -0.92 -7.32 -11.80
C GLN A 245 -1.27 -5.84 -11.70
N SER A 246 -2.55 -5.45 -11.71
CA SER A 246 -2.93 -4.05 -11.88
C SER A 246 -2.28 -3.08 -10.89
N ILE A 247 -2.40 -3.32 -9.58
CA ILE A 247 -1.93 -2.36 -8.55
C ILE A 247 -0.82 -2.97 -7.70
N ASN A 248 -0.96 -4.23 -7.28
CA ASN A 248 -0.03 -4.89 -6.38
C ASN A 248 0.85 -5.88 -7.15
N SER A 249 1.43 -5.43 -8.27
CA SER A 249 2.08 -6.30 -9.26
C SER A 249 3.32 -7.02 -8.74
N GLN A 250 3.98 -6.47 -7.71
CA GLN A 250 5.17 -7.07 -7.09
C GLN A 250 4.83 -7.74 -5.75
N ALA A 251 3.55 -7.85 -5.38
CA ALA A 251 3.17 -8.66 -4.23
C ALA A 251 3.40 -10.15 -4.58
N PRO A 252 4.17 -10.92 -3.78
CA PRO A 252 4.61 -12.26 -4.17
C PRO A 252 3.48 -13.20 -4.62
N VAL A 253 2.35 -13.17 -3.91
CA VAL A 253 1.18 -14.02 -4.20
C VAL A 253 0.55 -13.68 -5.55
N PHE A 254 0.40 -12.39 -5.88
CA PHE A 254 -0.20 -11.96 -7.14
C PHE A 254 0.78 -12.08 -8.31
N LEU A 255 2.07 -11.83 -8.07
CA LEU A 255 3.12 -12.04 -9.06
C LEU A 255 3.19 -13.51 -9.47
N ALA A 256 3.26 -14.43 -8.50
CA ALA A 256 3.29 -15.86 -8.75
C ALA A 256 2.04 -16.35 -9.51
N ALA A 257 0.85 -15.87 -9.15
CA ALA A 257 -0.38 -16.19 -9.85
C ALA A 257 -0.34 -15.75 -11.33
N ALA A 258 0.14 -14.54 -11.58
CA ALA A 258 0.25 -14.00 -12.92
C ALA A 258 1.32 -14.72 -13.77
N ASP A 259 2.47 -15.05 -13.18
CA ASP A 259 3.55 -15.75 -13.89
C ASP A 259 3.14 -17.18 -14.27
N LYS A 260 2.45 -17.89 -13.37
CA LYS A 260 1.87 -19.20 -13.68
C LYS A 260 0.91 -19.14 -14.87
N LEU A 261 -0.03 -18.19 -14.87
CA LEU A 261 -0.99 -18.02 -15.96
C LEU A 261 -0.35 -17.67 -17.31
N ARG A 262 0.83 -17.01 -17.31
CA ARG A 262 1.58 -16.74 -18.53
C ARG A 262 2.23 -18.00 -19.09
N MET A 263 2.78 -18.83 -18.21
CA MET A 263 3.37 -20.10 -18.62
C MET A 263 2.31 -21.00 -19.24
N ASP A 264 1.15 -21.14 -18.57
CA ASP A 264 0.04 -21.97 -19.04
C ASP A 264 -0.59 -21.47 -20.36
N ALA A 265 -0.40 -20.19 -20.73
CA ALA A 265 -0.90 -19.62 -21.99
C ALA A 265 0.07 -19.78 -23.18
N HIS A 266 1.31 -20.20 -22.91
CA HIS A 266 2.34 -20.43 -23.93
C HIS A 266 2.52 -21.92 -24.30
N ASP A 267 1.84 -22.82 -23.58
CA ASP A 267 1.72 -24.26 -23.88
C ASP A 267 0.43 -24.57 -24.66
#